data_AF-A0A845UM61-F1
#
_entry.id   AF-A0A845UM61-F1
#
_cell.length_a   1.000
_cell.length_b   1.000
_cell.length_c   1.000
_cell.angle_alpha   90.00
_cell.angle_beta   90.00
_cell.angle_gamma   90.00
#
_symmetry.space_group_name_H-M   'P 1'
#
loop_
_entity.id
_entity.type
_entity.pdbx_description
1 polymer ?
#
loop_
_entity_poly.entity_id
_entity_poly.type
_entity_poly.pdbx_seq_one_letter_code
_entity_poly.pdbx_strand_id
1 'polypeptide(L)'
;MPAKILLLLLALATLSACASLPSAPASSTTANTAAQRAALADHTAQTAKQRLAAAATQRAGAERQFCPNWRQALDRARGNAIGCAQMPASEQATCWQAVSQWAREEGHYFHALAPLFQGSGYAPPAAQAARFFDLAQGWAITCQNGQAACTAAPVRRPMDSHKKAVNQFCQP
;
A
#
# COMPACT_ATOMS: atom_id res chain seq x y z
N MET A 1 21.96 -20.51 27.85
CA MET A 1 20.54 -20.90 28.02
C MET A 1 19.90 -21.10 26.65
N PRO A 2 19.71 -22.35 26.20
CA PRO A 2 18.56 -22.69 25.38
C PRO A 2 17.96 -24.03 25.82
N ALA A 3 16.82 -24.00 26.52
CA ALA A 3 16.09 -25.19 26.93
C ALA A 3 14.60 -25.02 26.60
N LYS A 4 14.28 -24.80 25.32
CA LYS A 4 12.88 -24.67 24.84
C LYS A 4 12.58 -25.36 23.51
N ILE A 5 13.55 -26.00 22.86
CA ILE A 5 13.33 -26.64 21.54
C ILE A 5 12.95 -28.14 21.67
N LEU A 6 13.17 -28.76 22.83
CA LEU A 6 12.95 -30.20 23.02
C LEU A 6 11.53 -30.62 23.42
N LEU A 7 10.61 -29.68 23.65
CA LEU A 7 9.26 -29.98 24.18
C LEU A 7 8.15 -30.07 23.13
N LEU A 8 8.43 -29.81 21.85
CA LEU A 8 7.43 -29.91 20.76
C LEU A 8 7.44 -31.25 20.02
N LEU A 9 8.43 -32.11 20.26
CA LEU A 9 8.56 -33.41 19.58
C LEU A 9 7.93 -34.59 20.37
N LEU A 10 7.47 -34.37 21.61
CA LEU A 10 6.89 -35.44 22.44
C LEU A 10 5.34 -35.49 22.46
N ALA A 11 4.64 -34.56 21.80
CA ALA A 11 3.18 -34.55 21.75
C ALA A 11 2.57 -35.38 20.60
N LEU A 12 3.39 -35.90 19.69
CA LEU A 12 2.94 -36.65 18.49
C LEU A 12 3.01 -38.18 18.63
N ALA A 13 3.39 -38.72 19.80
CA ALA A 13 3.67 -40.15 19.96
C ALA A 13 2.63 -40.93 20.81
N THR A 14 1.57 -40.31 21.33
CA THR A 14 0.68 -40.96 22.32
C THR A 14 -0.81 -40.90 21.98
N LEU A 15 -1.19 -41.21 20.74
CA LEU A 15 -2.57 -41.59 20.38
C LEU A 15 -2.59 -42.84 19.47
N SER A 16 -1.71 -43.80 19.76
CA SER A 16 -1.90 -45.20 19.33
C SER A 16 -2.68 -45.95 20.41
N ALA A 17 -3.99 -45.70 20.47
CA ALA A 17 -4.94 -46.60 21.09
C ALA A 17 -5.77 -47.20 19.94
N CYS A 18 -5.41 -48.42 19.55
CA CYS A 18 -6.21 -49.26 18.67
C CYS A 18 -7.52 -49.62 19.39
N ALA A 19 -8.55 -48.81 19.20
CA ALA A 19 -9.91 -49.32 19.29
C ALA A 19 -10.13 -50.13 18.01
N SER A 20 -10.23 -51.46 18.16
CA SER A 20 -10.72 -52.37 17.12
C SER A 20 -12.16 -52.00 16.79
N LEU A 21 -12.31 -50.98 15.95
CA LEU A 21 -13.58 -50.65 15.30
C LEU A 21 -13.87 -51.79 14.32
N PRO A 22 -15.12 -52.27 14.25
CA PRO A 22 -15.50 -53.25 13.24
C PRO A 22 -15.11 -52.69 11.86
N SER A 23 -14.48 -53.52 11.04
CA SER A 23 -14.20 -53.25 9.63
C SER A 23 -15.52 -53.06 8.88
N ALA A 24 -16.15 -51.90 9.07
CA ALA A 24 -17.19 -51.44 8.19
C ALA A 24 -16.53 -51.25 6.83
N PRO A 25 -17.13 -51.74 5.74
CA PRO A 25 -16.61 -51.46 4.41
C PRO A 25 -16.45 -49.95 4.29
N ALA A 26 -15.31 -49.48 3.78
CA ALA A 26 -15.15 -48.07 3.47
C ALA A 26 -16.32 -47.67 2.58
N SER A 27 -17.32 -47.00 3.16
CA SER A 27 -18.49 -46.58 2.40
C SER A 27 -17.97 -45.72 1.27
N SER A 28 -18.26 -46.12 0.03
CA SER A 28 -17.90 -45.37 -1.18
C SER A 28 -18.25 -43.89 -1.05
N THR A 29 -19.30 -43.57 -0.28
CA THR A 29 -19.71 -42.23 0.14
C THR A 29 -18.63 -41.43 0.87
N THR A 30 -17.91 -42.02 1.84
CA THR A 30 -16.88 -41.31 2.63
C THR A 30 -15.61 -41.07 1.81
N ALA A 31 -15.21 -42.04 0.98
CA ALA A 31 -14.09 -41.91 0.05
C ALA A 31 -14.39 -40.87 -1.05
N ASN A 32 -15.61 -40.87 -1.60
CA ASN A 32 -16.05 -39.87 -2.58
C ASN A 32 -16.09 -38.46 -1.99
N THR A 33 -16.53 -38.31 -0.74
CA THR A 33 -16.53 -37.00 -0.05
C THR A 33 -15.11 -36.48 0.18
N ALA A 34 -14.16 -37.35 0.56
CA ALA A 34 -12.76 -36.98 0.72
C ALA A 34 -12.12 -36.56 -0.63
N ALA A 35 -12.39 -37.31 -1.70
CA ALA A 35 -11.91 -36.98 -3.04
C ALA A 35 -12.46 -35.65 -3.56
N GLN A 36 -13.75 -35.37 -3.33
CA GLN A 36 -14.36 -34.08 -3.69
C GLN A 36 -13.76 -32.91 -2.90
N ARG A 37 -13.49 -33.07 -1.60
CA ARG A 37 -12.81 -32.05 -0.79
C ARG A 37 -11.39 -31.78 -1.27
N ALA A 38 -10.64 -32.83 -1.61
CA ALA A 38 -9.30 -32.70 -2.17
C ALA A 38 -9.32 -31.93 -3.51
N ALA A 39 -10.22 -32.30 -4.43
CA ALA A 39 -10.38 -31.60 -5.71
C ALA A 39 -10.76 -30.12 -5.54
N LEU A 40 -11.65 -29.80 -4.58
CA LEU A 40 -12.00 -28.40 -4.26
C LEU A 40 -10.81 -27.64 -3.67
N ALA A 41 -10.03 -28.27 -2.80
CA ALA A 41 -8.83 -27.68 -2.22
C ALA A 41 -7.78 -27.39 -3.30
N ASP A 42 -7.55 -28.33 -4.22
CA ASP A 42 -6.62 -28.15 -5.34
C ASP A 42 -7.06 -27.03 -6.28
N HIS A 43 -8.36 -26.95 -6.60
CA HIS A 43 -8.91 -25.86 -7.40
C HIS A 43 -8.74 -24.49 -6.70
N THR A 44 -9.01 -24.44 -5.39
CA THR A 44 -8.84 -23.24 -4.58
C THR A 44 -7.37 -22.82 -4.52
N ALA A 45 -6.46 -23.78 -4.33
CA ALA A 45 -5.02 -23.55 -4.34
C ALA A 45 -4.54 -23.02 -5.69
N GLN A 46 -5.03 -23.56 -6.80
CA GLN A 46 -4.67 -23.09 -8.13
C GLN A 46 -5.18 -21.67 -8.40
N THR A 47 -6.42 -21.37 -7.99
CA THR A 47 -6.99 -20.02 -8.07
C THR A 47 -6.18 -19.03 -7.22
N ALA A 48 -5.77 -19.44 -6.01
CA ALA A 48 -4.93 -18.62 -5.14
C ALA A 48 -3.56 -18.32 -5.79
N LYS A 49 -2.91 -19.32 -6.39
CA LYS A 49 -1.66 -19.14 -7.13
C LYS A 49 -1.81 -18.14 -8.28
N GLN A 50 -2.89 -18.22 -9.06
CA GLN A 50 -3.16 -17.28 -10.14
C GLN A 50 -3.37 -15.85 -9.63
N ARG A 51 -4.12 -15.68 -8.53
CA ARG A 51 -4.31 -14.36 -7.89
C ARG A 51 -3.00 -13.78 -7.37
N LEU A 52 -2.14 -14.59 -6.77
CA LEU A 52 -0.82 -14.17 -6.31
C LEU A 52 0.08 -13.74 -7.48
N ALA A 53 0.07 -14.48 -8.59
CA ALA A 53 0.82 -14.13 -9.79
C ALA A 53 0.32 -12.82 -10.43
N ALA A 54 -0.99 -12.61 -10.47
CA ALA A 54 -1.59 -11.36 -10.96
C ALA A 54 -1.20 -10.17 -10.06
N ALA A 55 -1.28 -10.33 -8.73
CA ALA A 55 -0.86 -9.32 -7.78
C ALA A 55 0.64 -8.99 -7.89
N ALA A 56 1.48 -10.00 -8.11
CA ALA A 56 2.92 -9.81 -8.33
C ALA A 56 3.19 -9.01 -9.62
N THR A 57 2.47 -9.31 -10.71
CA THR A 57 2.56 -8.55 -11.97
C THR A 57 2.12 -7.10 -11.78
N GLN A 58 1.00 -6.88 -11.08
CA GLN A 58 0.50 -5.54 -10.77
C GLN A 58 1.52 -4.75 -9.94
N ARG A 59 2.09 -5.37 -8.89
CA ARG A 59 3.12 -4.77 -8.06
C ARG A 59 4.35 -4.38 -8.89
N ALA A 60 4.89 -5.30 -9.67
CA ALA A 60 6.07 -5.03 -10.51
C ALA A 60 5.80 -3.94 -11.57
N GLY A 61 4.57 -3.84 -12.07
CA GLY A 61 4.13 -2.72 -12.91
C GLY A 61 4.16 -1.39 -12.14
N ALA A 62 3.55 -1.35 -10.96
CA ALA A 62 3.48 -0.15 -10.13
C ALA A 62 4.86 0.31 -9.61
N GLU A 63 5.75 -0.62 -9.24
CA GLU A 63 7.12 -0.30 -8.80
C GLU A 63 7.91 0.41 -9.92
N ARG A 64 7.83 -0.09 -11.15
CA ARG A 64 8.48 0.54 -12.33
C ARG A 64 7.96 1.96 -12.59
N GLN A 65 6.68 2.20 -12.33
CA GLN A 65 6.04 3.50 -12.56
C GLN A 65 6.14 4.46 -11.37
N PHE A 66 6.52 3.97 -10.19
CA PHE A 66 6.52 4.76 -8.96
C PHE A 66 7.35 6.04 -9.08
N CYS A 67 8.64 5.94 -9.44
CA CYS A 67 9.52 7.10 -9.54
C CYS A 67 9.19 8.05 -10.71
N PRO A 68 8.83 7.57 -11.90
CA PRO A 68 8.26 8.43 -12.95
C PRO A 68 7.02 9.21 -12.48
N ASN A 69 6.05 8.54 -11.86
CA ASN A 69 4.80 9.17 -11.41
C ASN A 69 5.06 10.18 -10.28
N TRP A 70 5.95 9.84 -9.34
CA TRP A 70 6.37 10.77 -8.30
C TRP A 70 6.95 12.07 -8.86
N ARG A 71 7.85 12.00 -9.84
CA ARG A 71 8.43 13.20 -10.48
C ARG A 71 7.36 14.02 -11.20
N GLN A 72 6.49 13.37 -11.97
CA GLN A 72 5.39 14.03 -12.65
C GLN A 72 4.45 14.76 -11.67
N ALA A 73 4.11 14.10 -10.56
CA ALA A 73 3.26 14.68 -9.53
C ALA A 73 3.93 15.88 -8.84
N LEU A 74 5.25 15.82 -8.58
CA LEU A 74 6.00 16.96 -8.04
C LEU A 74 6.06 18.16 -9.01
N ASP A 75 6.28 17.90 -10.30
CA ASP A 75 6.31 18.96 -11.31
C ASP A 75 4.94 19.63 -11.43
N ARG A 76 3.86 18.83 -11.38
CA ARG A 76 2.49 19.36 -11.35
C ARG A 76 2.20 20.15 -10.08
N ALA A 77 2.62 19.67 -8.91
CA ALA A 77 2.48 20.41 -7.64
C ALA A 77 3.17 21.77 -7.73
N ARG A 78 4.39 21.82 -8.29
CA ARG A 78 5.14 23.06 -8.49
C ARG A 78 4.43 24.00 -9.47
N GLY A 79 3.99 23.48 -10.62
CA GLY A 79 3.28 24.28 -11.63
C GLY A 79 1.99 24.88 -11.06
N ASN A 80 1.19 24.07 -10.38
CA ASN A 80 -0.04 24.50 -9.71
C ASN A 80 0.24 25.59 -8.67
N ALA A 81 1.25 25.40 -7.82
CA ALA A 81 1.60 26.38 -6.79
C ALA A 81 2.06 27.72 -7.38
N ILE A 82 2.90 27.69 -8.43
CA ILE A 82 3.35 28.91 -9.12
C ILE A 82 2.16 29.60 -9.78
N GLY A 83 1.31 28.85 -10.49
CA GLY A 83 0.13 29.38 -11.16
C GLY A 83 -0.81 30.09 -10.19
N CYS A 84 -1.17 29.44 -9.07
CA CYS A 84 -2.03 30.08 -8.07
C CYS A 84 -1.37 31.29 -7.39
N ALA A 85 -0.06 31.28 -7.17
CA ALA A 85 0.64 32.43 -6.59
C ALA A 85 0.72 33.64 -7.54
N GLN A 86 0.66 33.43 -8.84
CA GLN A 86 0.70 34.48 -9.87
C GLN A 86 -0.69 35.01 -10.25
N MET A 87 -1.76 34.34 -9.83
CA MET A 87 -3.13 34.78 -10.09
C MET A 87 -3.51 36.05 -9.32
N PRO A 88 -4.45 36.85 -9.86
CA PRO A 88 -5.05 37.97 -9.13
C PRO A 88 -5.60 37.52 -7.77
N ALA A 89 -5.48 38.36 -6.74
CA ALA A 89 -5.90 38.03 -5.38
C ALA A 89 -7.36 37.55 -5.27
N SER A 90 -8.24 38.07 -6.13
CA SER A 90 -9.65 37.66 -6.22
C SER A 90 -9.86 36.21 -6.69
N GLU A 91 -8.89 35.62 -7.39
CA GLU A 91 -8.96 34.27 -7.96
C GLU A 91 -8.11 33.25 -7.19
N GLN A 92 -7.17 33.71 -6.36
CA GLN A 92 -6.24 32.83 -5.63
C GLN A 92 -6.98 31.81 -4.76
N ALA A 93 -8.03 32.21 -4.06
CA ALA A 93 -8.77 31.30 -3.18
C ALA A 93 -9.35 30.10 -3.95
N THR A 94 -9.99 30.35 -5.09
CA THR A 94 -10.54 29.29 -5.96
C THR A 94 -9.43 28.42 -6.55
N CYS A 95 -8.32 29.02 -6.98
CA CYS A 95 -7.17 28.27 -7.48
C CYS A 95 -6.61 27.33 -6.41
N TRP A 96 -6.36 27.84 -5.20
CA TRP A 96 -5.85 27.04 -4.09
C TRP A 96 -6.83 25.96 -3.62
N GLN A 97 -8.14 26.17 -3.77
CA GLN A 97 -9.15 25.14 -3.56
C GLN A 97 -9.03 24.01 -4.59
N ALA A 98 -8.83 24.31 -5.87
CA ALA A 98 -8.60 23.29 -6.89
C ALA A 98 -7.29 22.52 -6.63
N VAL A 99 -6.22 23.21 -6.23
CA VAL A 99 -4.95 22.58 -5.87
C VAL A 99 -5.08 21.65 -4.66
N SER A 100 -5.87 22.03 -3.64
CA SER A 100 -6.07 21.17 -2.48
C SER A 100 -6.87 19.90 -2.84
N GLN A 101 -7.86 19.99 -3.71
CA GLN A 101 -8.60 18.82 -4.20
C GLN A 101 -7.71 17.89 -5.01
N TRP A 102 -6.93 18.42 -5.95
CA TRP A 102 -5.98 17.64 -6.71
C TRP A 102 -4.93 16.97 -5.81
N ALA A 103 -4.36 17.70 -4.84
CA ALA A 103 -3.39 17.14 -3.91
C ALA A 103 -3.98 15.99 -3.06
N ARG A 104 -5.26 16.08 -2.69
CA ARG A 104 -5.97 14.99 -2.00
C ARG A 104 -6.07 13.74 -2.86
N GLU A 105 -6.47 13.89 -4.13
CA GLU A 105 -6.57 12.77 -5.08
C GLU A 105 -5.22 12.11 -5.31
N GLU A 106 -4.17 12.92 -5.50
CA GLU A 106 -2.80 12.44 -5.64
C GLU A 106 -2.32 11.73 -4.36
N GLY A 107 -2.66 12.24 -3.19
CA GLY A 107 -2.42 11.59 -1.90
C GLY A 107 -3.08 10.21 -1.81
N HIS A 108 -4.34 10.09 -2.22
CA HIS A 108 -5.05 8.80 -2.26
C HIS A 108 -4.37 7.78 -3.16
N TYR A 109 -3.86 8.22 -4.31
CA TYR A 109 -3.08 7.35 -5.20
C TYR A 109 -1.86 6.76 -4.48
N PHE A 110 -1.03 7.58 -3.83
CA PHE A 110 0.15 7.09 -3.10
C PHE A 110 -0.19 6.28 -1.84
N HIS A 111 -1.29 6.60 -1.14
CA HIS A 111 -1.81 5.79 -0.04
C HIS A 111 -2.17 4.37 -0.50
N ALA A 112 -2.75 4.22 -1.70
CA ALA A 112 -3.10 2.91 -2.26
C ALA A 112 -1.87 2.09 -2.68
N LEU A 113 -0.75 2.74 -3.01
CA LEU A 113 0.49 2.06 -3.39
C LEU A 113 1.23 1.43 -2.20
N ALA A 114 1.21 2.06 -1.02
CA ALA A 114 1.91 1.54 0.15
C ALA A 114 1.52 0.08 0.52
N PRO A 115 0.24 -0.30 0.63
CA PRO A 115 -0.15 -1.69 0.89
C PRO A 115 0.12 -2.61 -0.30
N LEU A 116 0.01 -2.12 -1.54
CA LEU A 116 0.38 -2.89 -2.72
C LEU A 116 1.87 -3.29 -2.69
N PHE A 117 2.72 -2.40 -2.20
CA PHE A 117 4.16 -2.57 -2.05
C PHE A 117 4.58 -3.26 -0.76
N GLN A 118 3.66 -3.78 0.05
CA GLN A 118 4.02 -4.46 1.30
C GLN A 118 5.04 -5.58 1.06
N GLY A 119 6.12 -5.57 1.85
CA GLY A 119 7.25 -6.50 1.70
C GLY A 119 8.29 -6.10 0.65
N SER A 120 8.13 -4.96 -0.03
CA SER A 120 9.12 -4.39 -0.95
C SER A 120 9.78 -3.13 -0.38
N GLY A 121 10.91 -2.71 -0.97
CA GLY A 121 11.57 -1.44 -0.67
C GLY A 121 10.75 -0.20 -1.08
N TYR A 122 9.69 -0.35 -1.89
CA TYR A 122 8.84 0.74 -2.35
C TYR A 122 7.74 1.14 -1.35
N ALA A 123 7.45 0.31 -0.33
CA ALA A 123 6.42 0.64 0.66
C ALA A 123 6.75 1.90 1.49
N PRO A 124 7.96 2.05 2.08
CA PRO A 124 8.33 3.28 2.77
C PRO A 124 8.23 4.55 1.90
N PRO A 125 8.85 4.64 0.71
CA PRO A 125 8.76 5.85 -0.10
C PRO A 125 7.33 6.14 -0.59
N ALA A 126 6.49 5.13 -0.84
CA ALA A 126 5.08 5.37 -1.16
C ALA A 126 4.31 6.00 0.01
N ALA A 127 4.54 5.54 1.24
CA ALA A 127 3.95 6.17 2.42
C ALA A 127 4.46 7.61 2.62
N GLN A 128 5.75 7.87 2.35
CA GLN A 128 6.32 9.22 2.41
C GLN A 128 5.71 10.14 1.34
N ALA A 129 5.51 9.65 0.12
CA ALA A 129 4.84 10.39 -0.96
C ALA A 129 3.39 10.73 -0.60
N ALA A 130 2.65 9.77 -0.02
CA ALA A 130 1.29 10.01 0.46
C ALA A 130 1.25 11.13 1.53
N ARG A 131 2.16 11.07 2.51
CA ARG A 131 2.29 12.12 3.54
C ARG A 131 2.66 13.48 2.99
N PHE A 132 3.51 13.53 1.95
CA PHE A 132 3.80 14.78 1.26
C PHE A 132 2.51 15.41 0.69
N PHE A 133 1.67 14.63 0.02
CA PHE A 133 0.43 15.13 -0.58
C PHE A 133 -0.67 15.46 0.44
N ASP A 134 -0.76 14.71 1.56
CA ASP A 134 -1.61 15.08 2.70
C ASP A 134 -1.26 16.49 3.21
N LEU A 135 0.04 16.76 3.39
CA LEU A 135 0.52 18.06 3.84
C LEU A 135 0.37 19.14 2.76
N ALA A 136 0.56 18.79 1.48
CA ALA A 136 0.37 19.71 0.35
C ALA A 136 -1.10 20.15 0.25
N GLN A 137 -2.05 19.25 0.49
CA GLN A 137 -3.47 19.58 0.59
C GLN A 137 -3.71 20.59 1.72
N GLY A 138 -3.23 20.32 2.94
CA GLY A 138 -3.38 21.22 4.08
C GLY A 138 -2.71 22.58 3.87
N TRP A 139 -1.55 22.58 3.20
CA TRP A 139 -0.86 23.79 2.79
C TRP A 139 -1.70 24.60 1.81
N ALA A 140 -2.23 23.98 0.75
CA ALA A 140 -3.08 24.65 -0.23
C ALA A 140 -4.36 25.21 0.40
N ILE A 141 -4.98 24.50 1.35
CA ILE A 141 -6.12 25.04 2.14
C ILE A 141 -5.70 26.31 2.88
N THR A 142 -4.53 26.31 3.52
CA THR A 142 -4.00 27.49 4.22
C THR A 142 -3.78 28.66 3.27
N CYS A 143 -3.30 28.40 2.05
CA CYS A 143 -3.06 29.42 1.03
C CYS A 143 -4.33 30.10 0.50
N GLN A 144 -5.51 29.51 0.72
CA GLN A 144 -6.79 30.17 0.40
C GLN A 144 -6.99 31.46 1.20
N ASN A 145 -6.35 31.59 2.37
CA ASN A 145 -6.36 32.79 3.21
C ASN A 145 -5.35 33.86 2.74
N GLY A 146 -4.80 33.70 1.53
CA GLY A 146 -3.87 34.62 0.91
C GLY A 146 -2.40 34.26 1.09
N GLN A 147 -1.56 35.02 0.38
CA GLN A 147 -0.14 34.73 0.22
C GLN A 147 0.64 34.72 1.55
N ALA A 148 0.30 35.62 2.48
CA ALA A 148 0.97 35.69 3.79
C ALA A 148 0.75 34.40 4.62
N ALA A 149 -0.47 33.86 4.63
CA ALA A 149 -0.76 32.58 5.28
C ALA A 149 -0.02 31.43 4.60
N CYS A 150 0.03 31.46 3.26
CA CYS A 150 0.72 30.47 2.44
C CYS A 150 2.23 30.39 2.74
N THR A 151 2.89 31.53 2.94
CA THR A 151 4.33 31.60 3.25
C THR A 151 4.65 31.27 4.71
N ALA A 152 3.73 31.59 5.63
CA ALA A 152 3.89 31.32 7.06
C ALA A 152 3.53 29.88 7.46
N ALA A 153 2.95 29.09 6.55
CA ALA A 153 2.44 27.76 6.85
C ALA A 153 3.55 26.82 7.41
N PRO A 154 3.37 26.27 8.63
CA PRO A 154 4.40 25.49 9.32
C PRO A 154 4.70 24.14 8.65
N VAL A 155 3.82 23.70 7.75
CA VAL A 155 3.88 22.40 7.06
C VAL A 155 4.96 22.32 5.98
N ARG A 156 5.61 23.44 5.60
CA ARG A 156 6.68 23.43 4.58
C ARG A 156 7.85 22.52 4.95
N ARG A 157 8.35 22.60 6.19
CA ARG A 157 9.50 21.79 6.63
C ARG A 157 9.21 20.29 6.58
N PRO A 158 8.10 19.77 7.15
CA PRO A 158 7.79 18.36 7.02
C PRO A 158 7.52 17.94 5.57
N MET A 159 6.86 18.77 4.74
CA MET A 159 6.71 18.50 3.29
C MET A 159 8.07 18.29 2.62
N ASP A 160 9.02 19.20 2.84
CA ASP A 160 10.35 19.09 2.24
C ASP A 160 11.11 17.84 2.72
N SER A 161 10.93 17.44 3.98
CA SER A 161 11.49 16.20 4.52
C SER A 161 10.95 14.96 3.79
N HIS A 162 9.63 14.84 3.68
CA HIS A 162 8.98 13.74 2.95
C HIS A 162 9.41 13.72 1.48
N LYS A 163 9.39 14.88 0.82
CA LYS A 163 9.85 15.04 -0.57
C LYS A 163 11.30 14.57 -0.73
N LYS A 164 12.19 14.96 0.19
CA LYS A 164 13.59 14.56 0.16
C LYS A 164 13.76 13.05 0.29
N ALA A 165 13.03 12.40 1.19
CA ALA A 165 13.11 10.95 1.37
C ALA A 165 12.72 10.18 0.10
N VAL A 166 11.63 10.59 -0.57
CA VAL A 166 11.21 9.96 -1.84
C VAL A 166 12.18 10.27 -2.97
N ASN A 167 12.67 11.51 -3.04
CA ASN A 167 13.66 11.89 -4.04
C ASN A 167 14.95 11.09 -3.92
N GLN A 168 15.44 10.86 -2.70
CA GLN A 168 16.62 10.03 -2.43
C GLN A 168 16.43 8.59 -2.92
N PHE A 169 15.25 8.02 -2.69
CA PHE A 169 14.91 6.69 -3.19
C PHE A 169 14.84 6.64 -4.73
N CYS A 170 14.33 7.71 -5.36
CA CYS A 170 14.17 7.81 -6.80
C CYS A 170 15.36 8.44 -7.54
N GLN A 171 16.53 8.58 -6.89
CA GLN A 171 17.75 9.00 -7.56
C GLN A 171 18.18 7.92 -8.58
N PRO A 172 18.66 8.31 -9.76
CA PRO A 172 19.24 7.37 -10.72
C PRO A 172 20.52 6.71 -10.19
#